data_AF-D5E4E7-F1
#
_entry.id   AF-D5E4E7-F1
#
_cell.length_a   1.000
_cell.length_b   1.000
_cell.length_c   1.000
_cell.angle_alpha   90.00
_cell.angle_beta   90.00
_cell.angle_gamma   90.00
#
_symmetry.space_group_name_H-M   'P 1'
#
loop_
_entity.id
_entity.type
_entity.pdbx_description
1 polymer ?
#
loop_
_entity_poly.entity_id
_entity_poly.type
_entity_poly.pdbx_seq_one_letter_code
_entity_poly.pdbx_strand_id
1 'polypeptide(L)'
;MQLLDPHFNKENQEDKRSILDVHAQLEDGSRVNIEIQLNNKHDMEKRTLYYWSKMYSSQMKEGMDYGELCKTITINIVNFRYLSHIHNYHSTFQLYEREQKLLLTDMLEIHFMELPKLLIKWRNREVDPREDQVLKKAMDEWERVSQDPEVLLAYEARRKALLDEKSALKRAEKLGEEKGKQIGEEIGEKKGIIKVALSMIQKGLDNQTIAEFMNLTPEEINKLRRQ
;
A
#
# COMPACT_ATOMS: atom_id res chain seq x y z
N MET A 1 20.44 -6.83 24.46
CA MET A 1 19.65 -6.45 23.27
C MET A 1 20.26 -5.23 22.58
N GLN A 2 20.42 -5.31 21.27
CA GLN A 2 21.12 -4.32 20.42
C GLN A 2 20.21 -3.87 19.27
N LEU A 3 20.15 -2.56 19.03
CA LEU A 3 19.57 -2.00 17.81
C LEU A 3 20.47 -2.34 16.63
N LEU A 4 19.87 -2.93 15.60
CA LEU A 4 20.58 -3.24 14.36
C LEU A 4 20.46 -2.05 13.43
N ASP A 5 21.46 -1.87 12.56
CA ASP A 5 21.60 -0.69 11.71
C ASP A 5 20.25 -0.24 11.12
N PRO A 6 19.77 0.98 11.43
CA PRO A 6 18.52 1.52 10.87
C PRO A 6 18.59 1.67 9.34
N HIS A 7 19.76 1.42 8.77
CA HIS A 7 20.03 1.48 7.35
C HIS A 7 20.21 0.12 6.68
N PHE A 8 19.90 -0.98 7.38
CA PHE A 8 19.99 -2.36 6.89
C PHE A 8 19.36 -2.58 5.48
N ASN A 9 18.40 -1.72 5.12
CA ASN A 9 17.68 -1.78 3.86
C ASN A 9 18.24 -0.88 2.73
N LYS A 10 19.31 -0.08 2.90
CA LYS A 10 19.73 1.05 2.02
C LYS A 10 20.05 0.80 0.51
N GLU A 11 19.67 -0.31 -0.11
CA GLU A 11 20.12 -0.66 -1.47
C GLU A 11 19.21 -0.14 -2.61
N ASN A 12 17.91 0.10 -2.40
CA ASN A 12 17.02 0.73 -3.41
C ASN A 12 16.72 2.22 -3.15
N GLN A 13 16.37 2.95 -4.22
CA GLN A 13 15.82 4.32 -4.11
C GLN A 13 14.50 4.38 -3.33
N GLU A 14 13.73 3.29 -3.30
CA GLU A 14 12.57 3.10 -2.42
C GLU A 14 12.99 2.83 -0.96
N ASP A 15 14.16 2.22 -0.74
CA ASP A 15 14.68 1.90 0.59
C ASP A 15 15.22 3.14 1.31
N LYS A 16 15.53 4.22 0.57
CA LYS A 16 15.70 5.58 1.13
C LYS A 16 14.45 6.11 1.85
N ARG A 17 13.34 5.36 1.83
CA ARG A 17 12.02 5.75 2.36
C ARG A 17 11.54 4.90 3.54
N SER A 18 12.36 3.96 4.05
CA SER A 18 12.05 3.07 5.20
C SER A 18 12.75 3.59 6.46
N ILE A 19 12.08 4.51 7.17
CA ILE A 19 12.54 5.04 8.47
C ILE A 19 11.61 4.55 9.61
N LEU A 20 10.50 3.90 9.25
CA LEU A 20 9.48 3.40 10.16
C LEU A 20 9.71 1.93 10.56
N ASP A 21 10.79 1.33 10.06
CA ASP A 21 11.10 -0.07 10.25
C ASP A 21 12.08 -0.19 11.41
N VAL A 22 11.71 -0.92 12.45
CA VAL A 22 12.54 -1.14 13.63
C VAL A 22 13.13 -2.53 13.59
N HIS A 23 14.45 -2.62 13.53
CA HIS A 23 15.20 -3.87 13.60
C HIS A 23 15.87 -4.05 14.96
N ALA A 24 15.43 -5.06 15.70
CA ALA A 24 15.90 -5.34 17.05
C ALA A 24 16.46 -6.77 17.17
N GLN A 25 17.47 -6.94 18.02
CA GLN A 25 17.93 -8.26 18.47
C GLN A 25 17.58 -8.46 19.94
N LEU A 26 16.73 -9.44 20.23
CA LEU A 26 16.34 -9.81 21.58
C LEU A 26 17.51 -10.44 22.37
N GLU A 27 17.33 -10.61 23.67
CA GLU A 27 18.36 -11.19 24.55
C GLU A 27 18.71 -12.65 24.21
N ASP A 28 17.73 -13.40 23.68
CA ASP A 28 17.90 -14.79 23.22
C ASP A 28 18.53 -14.89 21.81
N GLY A 29 18.89 -13.76 21.21
CA GLY A 29 19.48 -13.69 19.87
C GLY A 29 18.46 -13.56 18.73
N SER A 30 17.16 -13.73 19.00
CA SER A 30 16.10 -13.59 17.99
C SER A 30 16.11 -12.21 17.34
N ARG A 31 15.84 -12.17 16.03
CA ARG A 31 15.73 -10.95 15.23
C ARG A 31 14.27 -10.58 15.07
N VAL A 32 13.93 -9.33 15.36
CA VAL A 32 12.58 -8.79 15.20
C VAL A 32 12.63 -7.59 14.26
N ASN A 33 11.81 -7.61 13.24
CA ASN A 33 11.53 -6.47 12.37
C ASN A 33 10.10 -6.00 12.63
N ILE A 34 9.90 -4.72 12.94
CA ILE A 34 8.58 -4.11 13.10
C ILE A 34 8.40 -3.08 11.99
N GLU A 35 7.42 -3.30 11.11
CA GLU A 35 7.10 -2.40 10.01
C GLU A 35 5.74 -1.75 10.24
N ILE A 36 5.70 -0.41 10.30
CA ILE A 36 4.46 0.36 10.43
C ILE A 36 4.06 0.95 9.08
N GLN A 37 2.87 0.58 8.58
CA GLN A 37 2.42 0.99 7.25
C GLN A 37 1.06 1.71 7.28
N LEU A 38 1.05 2.93 6.74
CA LEU A 38 -0.13 3.80 6.70
C LEU A 38 -0.97 3.64 5.41
N ASN A 39 -0.35 3.19 4.32
CA ASN A 39 -0.99 3.05 3.01
C ASN A 39 -0.73 1.64 2.46
N ASN A 40 -1.71 1.08 1.75
CA ASN A 40 -1.56 -0.20 1.08
C ASN A 40 -0.80 0.00 -0.25
N LYS A 41 0.39 -0.59 -0.36
CA LYS A 41 1.20 -0.56 -1.59
C LYS A 41 0.98 -1.78 -2.51
N HIS A 42 0.07 -2.68 -2.15
CA HIS A 42 -0.30 -3.89 -2.92
C HIS A 42 0.83 -4.90 -3.19
N ASP A 43 2.04 -4.64 -2.74
CA ASP A 43 3.25 -5.49 -2.89
C ASP A 43 3.76 -6.03 -1.55
N MET A 44 2.96 -5.89 -0.48
CA MET A 44 3.40 -6.10 0.89
C MET A 44 3.85 -7.54 1.16
N GLU A 45 3.18 -8.57 0.64
CA GLU A 45 3.63 -9.95 0.93
C GLU A 45 5.05 -10.18 0.43
N LYS A 46 5.35 -9.74 -0.79
CA LYS A 46 6.67 -9.91 -1.40
C LYS A 46 7.73 -9.10 -0.67
N ARG A 47 7.40 -7.87 -0.25
CA ARG A 47 8.34 -7.01 0.49
C ARG A 47 8.63 -7.57 1.88
N THR A 48 7.60 -7.98 2.61
CA THR A 48 7.74 -8.64 3.92
C THR A 48 8.61 -9.89 3.78
N LEU A 49 8.36 -10.74 2.77
CA LEU A 49 9.17 -11.95 2.52
C LEU A 49 10.63 -11.61 2.18
N TYR A 50 10.86 -10.57 1.37
CA TYR A 50 12.20 -10.11 1.02
C TYR A 50 12.97 -9.71 2.29
N TYR A 51 12.42 -8.83 3.12
CA TYR A 51 13.10 -8.39 4.34
C TYR A 51 13.27 -9.50 5.36
N TRP A 52 12.26 -10.36 5.52
CA TRP A 52 12.34 -11.53 6.38
C TRP A 52 13.48 -12.47 5.97
N SER A 53 13.61 -12.76 4.67
CA SER A 53 14.71 -13.59 4.15
C SER A 53 16.09 -12.93 4.26
N LYS A 54 16.17 -11.61 4.02
CA LYS A 54 17.39 -10.83 4.16
C LYS A 54 17.85 -10.77 5.63
N MET A 55 16.92 -10.57 6.56
CA MET A 55 17.20 -10.56 8.00
C MET A 55 17.65 -11.94 8.50
N TYR A 56 17.03 -13.03 8.03
CA TYR A 56 17.45 -14.36 8.43
C TYR A 56 18.85 -14.70 7.91
N SER A 57 19.12 -14.42 6.63
CA SER A 57 20.40 -14.71 5.98
C SER A 57 21.56 -13.83 6.45
N SER A 58 21.31 -12.56 6.80
CA SER A 58 22.35 -11.63 7.28
C SER A 58 22.95 -12.00 8.63
N GLN A 59 22.32 -12.94 9.36
CA GLN A 59 22.88 -13.51 10.58
C GLN A 59 24.14 -14.33 10.30
N MET A 60 24.23 -14.97 9.14
CA MET A 60 25.37 -15.82 8.80
C MET A 60 26.65 -15.02 8.65
N LYS A 61 27.71 -15.55 9.25
CA LYS A 61 29.08 -15.06 9.14
C LYS A 61 30.00 -16.18 8.67
N GLU A 62 31.14 -15.82 8.09
CA GLU A 62 32.14 -16.80 7.68
C GLU A 62 32.57 -17.68 8.87
N GLY A 63 32.49 -19.00 8.68
CA GLY A 63 32.83 -20.00 9.71
C GLY A 63 31.74 -20.32 10.74
N MET A 64 30.55 -19.71 10.67
CA MET A 64 29.41 -20.00 11.55
C MET A 64 28.65 -21.26 11.11
N ASP A 65 28.10 -22.03 12.06
CA ASP A 65 27.25 -23.19 11.76
C ASP A 65 25.78 -22.77 11.55
N TYR A 66 25.06 -23.49 10.67
CA TYR A 66 23.65 -23.19 10.39
C TYR A 66 22.74 -23.37 11.62
N GLY A 67 23.11 -24.24 12.57
CA GLY A 67 22.40 -24.44 13.83
C GLY A 67 22.46 -23.23 14.77
N GLU A 68 23.36 -22.27 14.53
CA GLU A 68 23.47 -21.03 15.30
C GLU A 68 22.52 -19.93 14.82
N LEU A 69 21.83 -20.12 13.68
CA LEU A 69 20.84 -19.18 13.19
C LEU A 69 19.72 -19.00 14.23
N CYS A 70 19.39 -17.75 14.54
CA CYS A 70 18.33 -17.43 15.50
C CYS A 70 17.00 -17.15 14.80
N LYS A 71 15.92 -17.26 15.56
CA LYS A 71 14.55 -17.02 15.11
C LYS A 71 14.42 -15.60 14.55
N THR A 72 13.64 -15.46 13.48
CA THR A 72 13.41 -14.20 12.76
C THR A 72 11.91 -13.95 12.66
N ILE A 73 11.46 -12.86 13.28
CA ILE A 73 10.06 -12.46 13.39
C ILE A 73 9.86 -11.13 12.67
N THR A 74 8.89 -11.04 11.78
CA THR A 74 8.48 -9.78 11.16
C THR A 74 7.07 -9.42 11.58
N ILE A 75 6.86 -8.21 12.08
CA ILE A 75 5.58 -7.69 12.57
C ILE A 75 5.14 -6.52 11.70
N ASN A 76 4.12 -6.74 10.87
CA ASN A 76 3.53 -5.72 10.02
C ASN A 76 2.33 -5.09 10.75
N ILE A 77 2.49 -3.87 11.24
CA ILE A 77 1.40 -3.07 11.83
C ILE A 77 0.81 -2.18 10.74
N VAL A 78 -0.47 -2.39 10.41
CA VAL A 78 -1.10 -1.74 9.26
C VAL A 78 -2.37 -0.99 9.65
N ASN A 79 -2.57 0.21 9.07
CA ASN A 79 -3.76 1.04 9.30
C ASN A 79 -4.88 0.84 8.25
N PHE A 80 -4.95 -0.34 7.63
CA PHE A 80 -5.96 -0.70 6.63
C PHE A 80 -6.32 -2.18 6.75
N ARG A 81 -7.42 -2.58 6.12
CA ARG A 81 -7.83 -4.00 6.05
C ARG A 81 -7.07 -4.67 4.91
N TYR A 82 -6.06 -5.44 5.24
CA TYR A 82 -5.24 -6.19 4.30
C TYR A 82 -5.80 -7.60 4.06
N LEU A 83 -6.06 -8.35 5.14
CA LEU A 83 -6.55 -9.72 5.08
C LEU A 83 -8.09 -9.70 5.14
N SER A 84 -8.73 -9.39 4.01
CA SER A 84 -10.18 -9.17 3.92
C SER A 84 -11.03 -10.34 4.45
N HIS A 85 -10.54 -11.58 4.30
CA HIS A 85 -11.24 -12.80 4.69
C HIS A 85 -11.00 -13.23 6.15
N ILE A 86 -10.10 -12.56 6.87
CA ILE A 86 -9.77 -12.89 8.26
C ILE A 86 -10.41 -11.84 9.17
N HIS A 87 -11.18 -12.25 10.18
CA HIS A 87 -11.83 -11.30 11.09
C HIS A 87 -10.95 -10.86 12.26
N ASN A 88 -9.92 -11.64 12.59
CA ASN A 88 -8.97 -11.32 13.64
C ASN A 88 -8.13 -10.10 13.26
N TYR A 89 -7.77 -9.31 14.27
CA TYR A 89 -6.87 -8.16 14.08
C TYR A 89 -5.41 -8.58 13.99
N HIS A 90 -5.06 -9.70 14.61
CA HIS A 90 -3.71 -10.26 14.59
C HIS A 90 -3.76 -11.62 13.87
N SER A 91 -2.96 -11.75 12.82
CA SER A 91 -2.72 -13.00 12.10
C SER A 91 -1.25 -13.35 12.13
N THR A 92 -0.93 -14.63 12.35
CA THR A 92 0.44 -15.15 12.31
C THR A 92 0.56 -16.15 11.16
N PHE A 93 1.62 -16.01 10.38
CA PHE A 93 1.95 -16.88 9.26
C PHE A 93 3.29 -17.57 9.52
N GLN A 94 3.31 -18.88 9.31
CA GLN A 94 4.44 -19.78 9.48
C GLN A 94 4.52 -20.74 8.28
N LEU A 95 5.62 -21.50 8.18
CA LEU A 95 5.83 -22.48 7.11
C LEU A 95 5.27 -23.84 7.50
N TYR A 96 4.23 -24.28 6.78
CA TYR A 96 3.58 -25.57 7.00
C TYR A 96 3.67 -26.45 5.77
N GLU A 97 3.76 -27.77 5.99
CA GLU A 97 3.44 -28.78 5.00
C GLU A 97 1.97 -28.61 4.55
N ARG A 98 1.70 -28.83 3.26
CA ARG A 98 0.45 -28.46 2.62
C ARG A 98 -0.75 -29.28 3.11
N GLU A 99 -0.61 -30.59 3.22
CA GLU A 99 -1.72 -31.52 3.42
C GLU A 99 -2.02 -31.75 4.91
N GLN A 100 -0.99 -32.07 5.69
CA GLN A 100 -1.09 -32.40 7.11
C GLN A 100 -0.98 -31.16 7.99
N LYS A 101 -0.63 -30.00 7.42
CA LYS A 101 -0.39 -28.75 8.17
C LYS A 101 0.69 -28.92 9.25
N LEU A 102 1.69 -29.76 8.97
CA LEU A 102 2.84 -29.93 9.86
C LEU A 102 3.70 -28.67 9.82
N LEU A 103 3.96 -28.07 10.99
CA LEU A 103 4.89 -26.94 11.11
C LEU A 103 6.31 -27.43 10.80
N LEU A 104 6.96 -26.84 9.79
CA LEU A 104 8.33 -27.20 9.43
C LEU A 104 9.33 -26.77 10.52
N THR A 105 9.19 -25.53 10.98
CA THR A 105 10.03 -24.91 12.02
C THR A 105 9.35 -23.63 12.53
N ASP A 106 9.64 -23.24 13.76
CA ASP A 106 9.20 -21.99 14.38
C ASP A 106 10.25 -20.85 14.27
N MET A 107 11.34 -21.09 13.54
CA MET A 107 12.44 -20.13 13.34
C MET A 107 12.04 -18.88 12.55
N LEU A 108 10.85 -18.88 11.96
CA LEU A 108 10.47 -17.99 10.88
C LEU A 108 8.97 -17.66 11.04
N GLU A 109 8.68 -16.42 11.43
CA GLU A 109 7.31 -15.95 11.72
C GLU A 109 7.01 -14.58 11.08
N ILE A 110 5.82 -14.45 10.51
CA ILE A 110 5.29 -13.19 9.99
C ILE A 110 3.96 -12.87 10.67
N HIS A 111 3.86 -11.68 11.25
CA HIS A 111 2.67 -11.18 11.90
C HIS A 111 2.06 -10.05 11.06
N PHE A 112 0.74 -10.04 10.96
CA PHE A 112 -0.05 -8.92 10.46
C PHE A 112 -1.00 -8.44 11.55
N MET A 113 -0.86 -7.16 11.90
CA MET A 113 -1.66 -6.47 12.92
C MET A 113 -2.46 -5.34 12.27
N GLU A 114 -3.74 -5.60 12.04
CA GLU A 114 -4.64 -4.66 11.38
C GLU A 114 -5.36 -3.77 12.40
N LEU A 115 -4.84 -2.56 12.58
CA LEU A 115 -5.35 -1.57 13.52
C LEU A 115 -6.86 -1.29 13.38
N PRO A 116 -7.45 -1.20 12.17
CA PRO A 116 -8.90 -0.99 12.05
C PRO A 116 -9.73 -2.11 12.68
N LYS A 117 -9.25 -3.35 12.65
CA LYS A 117 -9.94 -4.49 13.28
C LYS A 117 -9.74 -4.45 14.79
N LEU A 118 -8.52 -4.15 15.26
CA LEU A 118 -8.19 -4.00 16.68
C LEU A 118 -9.05 -2.90 17.33
N LEU A 119 -9.14 -1.72 16.71
CA LEU A 119 -9.89 -0.58 17.24
C LEU A 119 -11.39 -0.89 17.41
N ILE A 120 -11.99 -1.63 16.47
CA ILE A 120 -13.39 -2.06 16.58
C ILE A 120 -13.55 -2.99 17.78
N LYS A 121 -12.70 -4.02 17.90
CA LYS A 121 -12.74 -4.98 19.00
C LYS A 121 -12.47 -4.33 20.35
N TRP A 122 -11.52 -3.41 20.42
CA TRP A 122 -11.18 -2.68 21.64
C TRP A 122 -12.34 -1.77 22.08
N ARG A 123 -12.96 -1.03 21.14
CA ARG A 123 -14.15 -0.23 21.42
C ARG A 123 -15.32 -1.07 21.93
N ASN A 124 -15.47 -2.28 21.40
CA ASN A 124 -16.48 -3.24 21.86
C ASN A 124 -16.09 -3.96 23.17
N ARG A 125 -14.91 -3.65 23.74
CA ARG A 125 -14.35 -4.30 24.94
C ARG A 125 -14.14 -5.81 24.78
N GLU A 126 -13.98 -6.28 23.54
CA GLU A 126 -13.69 -7.69 23.24
C GLU A 126 -12.22 -8.05 23.47
N VAL A 127 -11.33 -7.06 23.35
CA VAL A 127 -9.88 -7.21 23.50
C VAL A 127 -9.30 -6.01 24.22
N ASP A 128 -8.22 -6.22 24.97
CA ASP A 128 -7.36 -5.15 25.47
C ASP A 128 -6.01 -5.22 24.75
N PRO A 129 -5.63 -4.21 23.94
CA PRO A 129 -4.35 -4.19 23.23
C PRO A 129 -3.13 -4.38 24.13
N ARG A 130 -3.24 -4.05 25.41
CA ARG A 130 -2.15 -4.16 26.39
C ARG A 130 -1.85 -5.59 26.82
N GLU A 131 -2.82 -6.49 26.63
CA GLU A 131 -2.71 -7.92 26.92
C GLU A 131 -2.12 -8.71 25.74
N ASP A 132 -2.05 -8.12 24.54
CA ASP A 132 -1.39 -8.73 23.40
C ASP A 132 0.13 -8.58 23.55
N GLN A 133 0.81 -9.72 23.77
CA GLN A 133 2.24 -9.76 24.01
C GLN A 133 3.07 -9.24 22.82
N VAL A 134 2.59 -9.44 21.59
CA VAL A 134 3.31 -9.01 20.39
C VAL A 134 3.15 -7.50 20.21
N LEU A 135 1.95 -6.96 20.44
CA LEU A 135 1.72 -5.51 20.44
C LEU A 135 2.51 -4.83 21.56
N LYS A 136 2.50 -5.40 22.76
CA LYS A 136 3.26 -4.88 23.90
C LYS A 136 4.75 -4.83 23.57
N LYS A 137 5.34 -5.94 23.08
CA LYS A 137 6.75 -5.97 22.66
C LYS A 137 7.05 -4.94 21.56
N ALA A 138 6.16 -4.82 20.58
CA ALA A 138 6.35 -3.84 19.51
C ALA A 138 6.27 -2.39 20.00
N MET A 139 5.37 -2.11 20.96
CA MET A 139 5.24 -0.79 21.59
C MET A 139 6.42 -0.46 22.49
N ASP A 140 6.86 -1.41 23.32
CA ASP A 140 8.04 -1.25 24.19
C ASP A 140 9.30 -0.99 23.35
N GLU A 141 9.45 -1.70 22.24
CA GLU A 141 10.54 -1.48 21.29
C GLU A 141 10.46 -0.10 20.64
N TRP A 142 9.28 0.27 20.14
CA TRP A 142 9.06 1.59 19.55
C TRP A 142 9.38 2.71 20.54
N GLU A 143 8.88 2.60 21.78
CA GLU A 143 9.12 3.59 22.83
C GLU A 143 10.62 3.75 23.08
N ARG A 144 11.34 2.64 23.26
CA ARG A 144 12.80 2.63 23.45
C ARG A 144 13.54 3.28 22.27
N VAL A 145 13.16 2.94 21.05
CA VAL A 145 13.81 3.43 19.82
C VAL A 145 13.50 4.91 19.58
N SER A 146 12.30 5.37 19.94
CA SER A 146 11.90 6.77 19.83
C SER A 146 12.57 7.71 20.83
N GLN A 147 13.32 7.18 21.80
CA GLN A 147 14.13 8.00 22.71
C GLN A 147 15.35 8.62 22.02
N ASP A 148 15.79 8.06 20.89
CA ASP A 148 16.86 8.64 20.08
C ASP A 148 16.30 9.82 19.25
N PRO A 149 16.79 11.06 19.47
CA PRO A 149 16.34 12.23 18.73
C PRO A 149 16.53 12.13 17.21
N GLU A 150 17.58 11.45 16.75
CA GLU A 150 17.82 11.26 15.31
C GLU A 150 16.74 10.36 14.70
N VAL A 151 16.37 9.29 15.41
CA VAL A 151 15.31 8.38 14.99
C VAL A 151 13.96 9.10 14.98
N LEU A 152 13.65 9.88 16.01
CA LEU A 152 12.39 10.63 16.08
C LEU A 152 12.28 11.67 14.96
N LEU A 153 13.37 12.42 14.69
CA LEU A 153 13.40 13.41 13.62
C LEU A 153 13.22 12.75 12.25
N ALA A 154 13.90 11.63 12.02
CA ALA A 154 13.79 10.87 10.79
C ALA A 154 12.35 10.31 10.61
N TYR A 155 11.74 9.82 11.69
CA TYR A 155 10.34 9.40 11.73
C TYR A 155 9.38 10.53 11.34
N GLU A 156 9.51 11.71 11.95
CA GLU A 156 8.64 12.85 11.69
C GLU A 156 8.77 13.35 10.24
N ALA A 157 10.00 13.46 9.74
CA ALA A 157 10.28 13.82 8.36
C ALA A 157 9.61 12.84 7.38
N ARG A 158 9.66 11.52 7.68
CA ARG A 158 9.01 10.50 6.87
C ARG A 158 7.49 10.58 6.95
N ARG A 159 6.92 10.74 8.14
CA ARG A 159 5.48 10.90 8.34
C ARG A 159 4.95 12.08 7.52
N LYS A 160 5.69 13.20 7.51
CA LYS A 160 5.37 14.37 6.67
C LYS A 160 5.41 14.02 5.17
N ALA A 161 6.49 13.40 4.69
CA ALA A 161 6.63 13.03 3.29
C ALA A 161 5.50 12.09 2.80
N LEU A 162 5.08 11.14 3.63
CA LEU A 162 3.94 10.24 3.34
C LEU A 162 2.60 10.99 3.24
N LEU A 163 2.38 11.98 4.11
CA LEU A 163 1.18 12.82 4.07
C LEU A 163 1.18 13.73 2.83
N ASP A 164 2.33 14.27 2.45
CA ASP A 164 2.50 15.09 1.26
C ASP A 164 2.25 14.27 -0.01
N GLU A 165 2.80 13.04 -0.08
CA GLU A 165 2.58 12.09 -1.18
C GLU A 165 1.10 11.70 -1.31
N LYS A 166 0.44 11.35 -0.20
CA LYS A 166 -1.00 11.05 -0.18
C LYS A 166 -1.84 12.24 -0.66
N SER A 167 -1.46 13.45 -0.24
CA SER A 167 -2.13 14.68 -0.66
C SER A 167 -1.88 14.98 -2.15
N ALA A 168 -0.70 14.67 -2.68
CA ALA A 168 -0.37 14.79 -4.09
C ALA A 168 -1.17 13.80 -4.95
N LEU A 169 -1.23 12.52 -4.55
CA LEU A 169 -2.02 11.49 -5.24
C LEU A 169 -3.51 11.86 -5.30
N LYS A 170 -4.09 12.29 -4.17
CA LYS A 170 -5.50 12.73 -4.13
C LYS A 170 -5.76 13.93 -5.04
N ARG A 171 -4.81 14.86 -5.13
CA ARG A 171 -4.91 16.00 -6.07
C ARG A 171 -4.83 15.53 -7.53
N ALA A 172 -3.93 14.60 -7.84
CA ALA A 172 -3.78 14.05 -9.18
C ALA A 172 -5.04 13.29 -9.63
N GLU A 173 -5.63 12.49 -8.75
CA GLU A 173 -6.89 11.77 -8.99
C GLU A 173 -8.03 12.74 -9.31
N LYS A 174 -8.23 13.75 -8.45
CA LYS A 174 -9.26 14.78 -8.67
C LYS A 174 -9.07 15.53 -10.00
N LEU A 175 -7.84 15.91 -10.33
CA LEU A 175 -7.54 16.58 -11.59
C LEU A 175 -7.79 15.66 -12.80
N GLY A 176 -7.50 14.37 -12.64
CA GLY A 176 -7.79 13.34 -13.63
C GLY A 176 -9.29 13.18 -13.88
N GLU A 177 -10.10 13.13 -12.81
CA GLU A 177 -11.56 13.09 -12.90
C GLU A 177 -12.14 14.35 -13.57
N GLU A 178 -11.68 15.53 -13.17
CA GLU A 178 -12.12 16.81 -13.76
C GLU A 178 -11.80 16.88 -15.26
N LYS A 179 -10.58 16.53 -15.65
CA LYS A 179 -10.18 16.45 -17.07
C LYS A 179 -10.99 15.40 -17.83
N GLY A 180 -11.19 14.23 -17.23
CA GLY A 180 -11.99 13.15 -17.82
C GLY A 180 -13.43 13.59 -18.08
N LYS A 181 -14.03 14.34 -17.14
CA LYS A 181 -15.36 14.91 -17.30
C LYS A 181 -15.43 15.93 -18.43
N GLN A 182 -14.49 16.88 -18.50
CA GLN A 182 -14.43 17.87 -19.58
C GLN A 182 -14.29 17.22 -20.97
N ILE A 183 -13.34 16.28 -21.10
CA ILE A 183 -13.15 15.52 -22.35
C ILE A 183 -14.43 14.74 -22.70
N GLY A 184 -15.07 14.14 -21.70
CA GLY A 184 -16.33 13.41 -21.87
C GLY A 184 -17.48 14.30 -22.36
N GLU A 185 -17.61 15.50 -21.79
CA GLU A 185 -18.60 16.51 -22.20
C GLU A 185 -18.37 16.98 -23.63
N GLU A 186 -17.12 17.34 -24.00
CA GLU A 186 -16.79 17.75 -25.38
C GLU A 186 -17.05 16.65 -26.42
N ILE A 187 -16.66 15.40 -26.11
CA ILE A 187 -16.93 14.25 -26.97
C ILE A 187 -18.44 14.01 -27.07
N GLY A 188 -19.16 14.11 -25.95
CA GLY A 188 -20.61 13.94 -25.88
C GLY A 188 -21.36 14.98 -26.72
N GLU A 189 -20.97 16.25 -26.62
CA GLU A 189 -21.53 17.35 -27.39
C GLU A 189 -21.32 17.14 -28.89
N LYS A 190 -20.08 16.86 -29.33
CA LYS A 190 -19.78 16.57 -30.74
C LYS A 190 -20.58 15.37 -31.27
N LYS A 191 -20.66 14.28 -30.51
CA LYS A 191 -21.47 13.11 -30.88
C LYS A 191 -22.96 13.46 -30.96
N GLY A 192 -23.45 14.29 -30.04
CA GLY A 192 -24.82 14.81 -30.04
C GLY A 192 -25.15 15.61 -31.31
N ILE A 193 -24.31 16.59 -31.63
CA ILE A 193 -24.42 17.42 -32.85
C ILE A 193 -24.43 16.54 -34.10
N ILE A 194 -23.48 15.61 -34.23
CA ILE A 194 -23.43 14.68 -35.36
C ILE A 194 -24.70 13.84 -35.47
N LYS A 195 -25.20 13.30 -34.35
CA LYS A 195 -26.42 12.48 -34.32
C LYS A 195 -27.66 13.27 -34.77
N VAL A 196 -27.77 14.53 -34.35
CA VAL A 196 -28.87 15.41 -34.78
C VAL A 196 -28.75 15.75 -36.26
N ALA A 197 -27.56 16.10 -36.74
CA ALA A 197 -27.31 16.39 -38.15
C ALA A 197 -27.66 15.20 -39.06
N LEU A 198 -27.28 13.97 -38.67
CA LEU A 198 -27.67 12.74 -39.40
C LEU A 198 -29.19 12.54 -39.44
N SER A 199 -29.90 12.85 -38.36
CA SER A 199 -31.37 12.79 -38.32
C SER A 199 -32.03 13.83 -39.24
N MET A 200 -31.48 15.05 -39.31
CA MET A 200 -31.94 16.10 -40.23
C MET A 200 -31.68 15.71 -41.70
N ILE A 201 -30.52 15.11 -42.00
CA ILE A 201 -30.19 14.56 -43.31
C ILE A 201 -31.22 13.50 -43.73
N GLN A 202 -31.57 12.57 -42.85
CA GLN A 202 -32.56 11.52 -43.12
C GLN A 202 -33.96 12.09 -43.39
N LYS A 203 -34.32 13.22 -42.76
CA LYS A 203 -35.58 13.93 -43.02
C LYS A 203 -35.59 14.77 -44.30
N GLY A 204 -34.49 14.79 -45.05
CA GLY A 204 -34.42 15.44 -46.36
C GLY A 204 -34.14 16.94 -46.32
N LEU A 205 -33.71 17.49 -45.18
CA LEU A 205 -33.27 18.89 -45.12
C LEU A 205 -32.00 19.06 -45.98
N ASP A 206 -31.82 20.21 -46.62
CA ASP A 206 -30.62 20.51 -47.41
C ASP A 206 -29.43 20.95 -46.53
N ASN A 207 -28.24 21.01 -47.11
CA ASN A 207 -27.01 21.33 -46.37
C ASN A 207 -26.97 22.75 -45.81
N GLN A 208 -27.62 23.71 -46.47
CA GLN A 208 -27.61 25.11 -46.08
C GLN A 208 -28.47 25.30 -44.83
N THR A 209 -29.67 24.71 -44.84
CA THR A 209 -30.54 24.68 -43.66
C THR A 209 -29.87 23.99 -42.46
N ILE A 210 -29.19 22.85 -42.65
CA ILE A 210 -28.51 22.14 -41.53
C ILE A 210 -27.34 22.96 -40.98
N ALA A 211 -26.57 23.64 -41.83
CA ALA A 211 -25.45 24.48 -41.44
C ALA A 211 -25.90 25.67 -40.55
N GLU A 212 -27.04 26.28 -40.88
CA GLU A 212 -27.62 27.39 -40.11
C GLU A 212 -27.97 27.00 -38.66
N PHE A 213 -28.43 25.76 -38.43
CA PHE A 213 -28.88 25.32 -37.10
C PHE A 213 -27.80 24.61 -36.26
N MET A 214 -26.82 23.96 -36.89
CA MET A 214 -25.91 23.04 -36.18
C MET A 214 -24.49 23.58 -35.97
N ASN A 215 -24.21 24.81 -36.44
CA ASN A 215 -22.88 25.42 -36.42
C ASN A 215 -21.80 24.50 -37.01
N LEU A 216 -22.16 23.81 -38.10
CA LEU A 216 -21.29 22.93 -38.88
C LEU A 216 -21.03 23.57 -40.24
N THR A 217 -19.85 23.32 -40.78
CA THR A 217 -19.54 23.74 -42.15
C THR A 217 -20.28 22.88 -43.18
N PRO A 218 -20.62 23.42 -44.35
CA PRO A 218 -21.21 22.64 -45.45
C PRO A 218 -20.36 21.42 -45.86
N GLU A 219 -19.04 21.50 -45.67
CA GLU A 219 -18.09 20.42 -45.97
C GLU A 219 -18.15 19.28 -44.95
N GLU A 220 -18.32 19.58 -43.67
CA GLU A 220 -18.55 18.58 -42.61
C GLU A 220 -19.88 17.85 -42.82
N ILE A 221 -20.94 18.59 -43.18
CA ILE A 221 -22.26 18.00 -43.48
C ILE A 221 -22.18 17.12 -44.74
N ASN A 222 -21.46 17.56 -45.78
CA ASN A 222 -21.24 16.75 -46.99
C ASN A 222 -20.46 15.47 -46.70
N LYS A 223 -19.50 15.48 -45.77
CA LYS A 223 -18.81 14.25 -45.32
C LYS A 223 -19.78 13.30 -44.62
N LEU A 224 -20.66 13.81 -43.75
CA LEU A 224 -21.67 13.00 -43.06
C LEU A 224 -22.69 12.36 -44.02
N ARG A 225 -23.03 13.01 -45.14
CA ARG A 225 -23.91 12.42 -46.17
C ARG A 225 -23.29 11.30 -47.00
N ARG A 226 -21.95 11.26 -47.05
CA ARG A 226 -21.19 10.28 -47.83
C ARG A 226 -20.86 9.02 -47.03
N GLN A 227 -21.16 9.01 -45.73
CA GLN A 227 -21.14 7.83 -44.87
C GLN A 227 -22.45 7.05 -45.03
#